data_AF-A0A954BGU8-F1
#
_entry.id   AF-A0A954BGU8-F1
#
_cell.length_a   1.000
_cell.length_b   1.000
_cell.length_c   1.000
_cell.angle_alpha   90.00
_cell.angle_beta   90.00
_cell.angle_gamma   90.00
#
_symmetry.space_group_name_H-M   'P 1'
#
loop_
_entity.id
_entity.type
_entity.pdbx_description
1 polymer ?
#
loop_
_entity_poly.entity_id
_entity_poly.type
_entity_poly.pdbx_seq_one_letter_code
_entity_poly.pdbx_strand_id
1 'polypeptide(L)'
;MIRISIPDTAKAGEILDIKAMIQHPMETGYRRNGKGQVIPRDIITSFECTYGGVIVFKAGFQPGIAANPFLSFCLRAAQSGPIEFKWTDQRGETWSETRELTVS
;
A
#
# COMPACT_ATOMS: atom_id res chain seq x y z
N MET A 1 6.87 -9.43 1.20
CA MET A 1 6.14 -9.76 -0.04
C MET A 1 5.05 -8.72 -0.28
N ILE A 2 4.91 -8.21 -1.50
CA ILE A 2 3.80 -7.34 -1.92
C ILE A 2 2.81 -8.16 -2.76
N ARG A 3 1.51 -7.89 -2.61
CA ARG A 3 0.45 -8.42 -3.48
C ARG A 3 -0.44 -7.28 -3.93
N ILE A 4 -0.56 -7.12 -5.25
CA ILE A 4 -1.46 -6.17 -5.90
C ILE A 4 -2.47 -6.97 -6.72
N SER A 5 -3.75 -6.62 -6.59
CA SER A 5 -4.82 -7.08 -7.48
C SER A 5 -5.41 -5.86 -8.17
N ILE A 6 -5.24 -5.84 -9.49
CA ILE A 6 -5.75 -4.86 -10.45
C ILE A 6 -5.76 -5.59 -11.81
N PRO A 7 -6.73 -5.34 -12.71
CA PRO A 7 -6.66 -5.88 -14.06
C PRO A 7 -5.54 -5.21 -14.88
N ASP A 8 -4.98 -5.94 -15.84
CA ASP A 8 -3.96 -5.41 -16.76
C ASP A 8 -4.57 -4.49 -17.84
N THR A 9 -5.89 -4.59 -18.07
CA THR A 9 -6.63 -3.82 -19.07
C THR A 9 -7.92 -3.24 -18.50
N ALA A 10 -8.35 -2.08 -19.03
CA ALA A 10 -9.59 -1.42 -18.64
C ALA A 10 -10.14 -0.56 -19.79
N LYS A 11 -11.45 -0.28 -19.78
CA LYS A 11 -12.03 0.71 -20.68
C LYS A 11 -11.75 2.13 -20.21
N ALA A 12 -11.66 3.07 -21.14
CA ALA A 12 -11.59 4.48 -20.81
C ALA A 12 -12.75 4.91 -19.88
N GLY A 13 -12.41 5.45 -18.71
CA GLY A 13 -13.36 5.91 -17.70
C GLY A 13 -13.88 4.85 -16.73
N GLU A 14 -13.52 3.58 -16.91
CA GLU A 14 -13.90 2.47 -16.02
C GLU A 14 -13.38 2.68 -14.59
N ILE A 15 -14.16 2.25 -13.59
CA ILE A 15 -13.76 2.28 -12.18
C ILE A 15 -13.20 0.92 -11.81
N LEU A 16 -11.92 0.90 -11.46
CA LEU A 16 -11.17 -0.29 -11.06
C LEU A 16 -11.09 -0.38 -9.55
N ASP A 17 -11.43 -1.55 -9.01
CA ASP A 17 -11.17 -1.89 -7.61
C ASP A 17 -9.73 -2.41 -7.47
N ILE A 18 -8.92 -1.63 -6.76
CA ILE A 18 -7.54 -1.99 -6.47
C ILE A 18 -7.45 -2.55 -5.06
N LYS A 19 -6.76 -3.68 -4.93
CA LYS A 19 -6.39 -4.26 -3.63
C LYS A 19 -4.89 -4.34 -3.51
N ALA A 20 -4.34 -3.74 -2.46
CA ALA A 20 -2.92 -3.65 -2.21
C ALA A 20 -2.59 -4.19 -0.81
N MET A 21 -1.66 -5.12 -0.71
CA MET A 21 -1.23 -5.72 0.54
C MET A 21 0.29 -5.85 0.60
N ILE A 22 0.87 -5.56 1.75
CA ILE A 22 2.29 -5.80 2.03
C ILE A 22 2.42 -6.66 3.28
N GLN A 23 3.29 -7.68 3.22
CA GLN A 23 3.64 -8.49 4.38
C GLN A 23 4.53 -7.67 5.32
N HIS A 24 4.00 -7.35 6.50
CA HIS A 24 4.69 -6.54 7.52
C HIS A 24 4.10 -6.83 8.91
N PRO A 25 4.92 -6.95 9.98
CA PRO A 25 4.43 -7.31 11.31
C PRO A 25 3.52 -6.25 11.95
N MET A 26 3.73 -4.96 11.65
CA MET A 26 3.01 -3.84 12.27
C MET A 26 3.06 -3.88 13.80
N GLU A 27 4.25 -4.06 14.37
CA GLU A 27 4.44 -4.09 15.82
C GLU A 27 4.11 -2.70 16.40
N THR A 28 3.13 -2.67 17.29
CA THR A 28 2.51 -1.43 17.75
C THR A 28 3.38 -0.67 18.75
N GLY A 29 4.30 -1.38 19.40
CA GLY A 29 5.07 -0.86 20.53
C GLY A 29 4.39 -1.09 21.89
N TYR A 30 3.21 -1.71 21.93
CA TYR A 30 2.48 -1.97 23.17
C TYR A 30 2.69 -3.39 23.73
N ARG A 31 3.16 -4.33 22.91
CA ARG A 31 3.44 -5.70 23.34
C ARG A 31 4.67 -5.75 24.23
N ARG A 32 4.70 -6.73 25.13
CA ARG A 32 5.86 -7.08 25.95
C ARG A 32 6.34 -8.49 25.61
N ASN A 33 7.65 -8.70 25.67
CA ASN A 33 8.24 -10.02 25.50
C ASN A 33 8.12 -10.86 26.80
N GLY A 34 8.57 -12.12 26.76
CA GLY A 34 8.53 -13.02 27.93
C GLY A 34 9.35 -12.55 29.15
N LYS A 35 10.23 -11.56 28.98
CA LYS A 35 10.99 -10.91 30.06
C LYS A 35 10.31 -9.63 30.57
N GLY A 36 9.10 -9.32 30.09
CA GLY A 36 8.35 -8.11 30.45
C GLY A 36 8.83 -6.83 29.78
N GLN A 37 9.81 -6.89 28.87
CA GLN A 37 10.33 -5.71 28.17
C GLN A 37 9.42 -5.32 27.01
N VAL A 38 9.25 -4.02 26.78
CA VAL A 38 8.47 -3.51 25.65
C VAL A 38 9.14 -3.88 24.34
N ILE A 39 8.37 -4.41 23.39
CA ILE A 39 8.84 -4.65 22.03
C ILE A 39 8.82 -3.29 21.30
N PRO A 40 9.92 -2.84 20.68
CA PRO A 40 9.93 -1.58 19.95
C PRO A 40 8.88 -1.54 18.84
N ARG A 41 8.26 -0.38 18.65
CA ARG A 41 7.34 -0.13 17.55
C ARG A 41 8.04 -0.40 16.22
N ASP A 42 7.35 -1.05 15.30
CA ASP A 42 7.77 -1.34 13.93
C ASP A 42 6.56 -1.36 13.00
N ILE A 43 6.23 -0.20 12.43
CA ILE A 43 5.08 -0.01 11.55
C ILE A 43 5.45 0.69 10.25
N ILE A 44 4.70 0.34 9.21
CA ILE A 44 4.53 1.18 8.04
C ILE A 44 3.71 2.41 8.43
N THR A 45 4.12 3.59 7.99
CA THR A 45 3.51 4.88 8.37
C THR A 45 2.75 5.55 7.22
N SER A 46 3.09 5.23 5.97
CA SER A 46 2.38 5.76 4.82
C SER A 46 2.30 4.77 3.66
N PHE A 47 1.27 4.98 2.85
CA PHE A 47 1.09 4.38 1.54
C PHE A 47 0.72 5.46 0.52
N GLU A 48 1.32 5.39 -0.66
CA GLU A 48 1.03 6.25 -1.81
C GLU A 48 0.82 5.38 -3.05
N CYS A 49 -0.20 5.71 -3.83
CA CYS A 49 -0.45 5.16 -5.15
C CYS A 49 -0.40 6.30 -6.17
N THR A 50 0.45 6.18 -7.17
CA THR A 50 0.53 7.12 -8.30
C THR A 50 0.03 6.47 -9.58
N TYR A 51 -0.49 7.28 -10.49
CA TYR A 51 -0.92 6.85 -11.81
C TYR A 51 -0.45 7.89 -12.84
N GLY A 52 0.44 7.48 -13.74
CA GLY A 52 1.11 8.42 -14.66
C GLY A 52 1.87 9.53 -13.93
N GLY A 53 2.46 9.22 -12.76
CA GLY A 53 3.21 10.18 -11.92
C GLY A 53 2.36 11.08 -11.02
N VAL A 54 1.03 11.02 -11.09
CA VAL A 54 0.13 11.79 -10.22
C VAL A 54 -0.34 10.94 -9.04
N ILE A 55 -0.29 11.45 -7.82
CA ILE A 55 -0.83 10.75 -6.63
C ILE A 55 -2.35 10.66 -6.77
N VAL A 56 -2.87 9.44 -6.85
CA VAL A 56 -4.30 9.15 -6.95
C VAL A 56 -4.88 8.62 -5.64
N PHE A 57 -4.05 8.08 -4.76
CA PHE A 57 -4.46 7.67 -3.42
C PHE A 57 -3.29 7.81 -2.44
N LYS A 58 -3.58 8.25 -1.22
CA LYS A 58 -2.62 8.31 -0.11
C LYS A 58 -3.29 7.94 1.19
N ALA A 59 -2.60 7.17 2.03
CA ALA A 59 -3.05 6.81 3.36
C ALA A 59 -1.92 6.94 4.39
N GLY A 60 -2.28 7.44 5.57
CA GLY A 60 -1.42 7.43 6.75
C GLY A 60 -1.79 6.27 7.66
N PHE A 61 -0.81 5.52 8.13
CA PHE A 61 -0.99 4.38 9.01
C PHE A 61 -0.56 4.72 10.43
N GLN A 62 -1.27 4.12 11.39
CA GLN A 62 -1.04 4.26 12.82
C GLN A 62 -0.99 2.86 13.46
N PRO A 63 -0.54 2.74 14.73
CA PRO A 63 -0.44 1.45 15.41
C PRO A 63 -1.74 0.63 15.50
N GLY A 64 -2.90 1.20 15.16
CA GLY A 64 -4.17 0.46 15.08
C GLY A 64 -4.35 -0.39 13.81
N ILE A 65 -3.44 -0.28 12.82
CA ILE A 65 -3.48 -1.09 11.59
C ILE A 65 -2.93 -2.49 11.86
N ALA A 66 -3.68 -3.51 11.44
CA ALA A 66 -3.32 -4.91 11.63
C ALA A 66 -2.04 -5.30 10.86
N ALA A 67 -1.40 -6.38 11.31
CA ALA A 67 -0.31 -7.03 10.57
C ALA A 67 -0.76 -7.39 9.15
N ASN A 68 0.19 -7.32 8.21
CA ASN A 68 -0.03 -7.41 6.77
C ASN A 68 -1.05 -6.36 6.27
N PRO A 69 -0.73 -5.05 6.34
CA PRO A 69 -1.66 -3.99 5.95
C PRO A 69 -2.28 -4.24 4.58
N PHE A 70 -3.61 -4.20 4.53
CA PHE A 70 -4.42 -4.36 3.33
C PHE A 70 -5.23 -3.09 3.09
N LEU A 71 -5.21 -2.61 1.84
CA LEU A 71 -6.00 -1.48 1.37
C LEU A 71 -6.85 -1.90 0.17
N SER A 72 -8.09 -1.41 0.14
CA SER A 72 -8.98 -1.51 -1.01
C SER A 72 -9.49 -0.11 -1.35
N PHE A 73 -9.30 0.31 -2.59
CA PHE A 73 -9.74 1.63 -3.06
C PHE A 73 -9.99 1.59 -4.57
N CYS A 74 -10.71 2.59 -5.07
CA CYS A 74 -11.07 2.68 -6.47
C CYS A 74 -10.16 3.64 -7.23
N LEU A 75 -9.87 3.33 -8.50
CA LEU A 75 -9.18 4.20 -9.45
C LEU A 75 -10.00 4.30 -10.72
N ARG A 76 -10.10 5.50 -11.31
CA ARG A 76 -10.67 5.66 -12.65
C ARG A 76 -9.58 5.48 -13.71
N ALA A 77 -9.75 4.53 -14.62
CA ALA A 77 -8.85 4.30 -15.75
C ALA A 77 -8.94 5.47 -16.75
N ALA A 78 -7.95 6.35 -16.73
CA ALA A 78 -7.94 7.56 -17.55
C ALA A 78 -7.04 7.43 -18.79
N GLN A 79 -5.91 6.74 -18.66
CA GLN A 79 -4.89 6.60 -19.70
C GLN A 79 -4.04 5.34 -19.51
N SER A 80 -3.46 4.79 -20.58
CA SER A 80 -2.48 3.71 -20.42
C SER A 80 -1.24 4.21 -19.67
N GLY A 81 -0.65 3.37 -18.84
CA GLY A 81 0.63 3.64 -18.19
C GLY A 81 0.79 3.04 -16.79
N PRO A 82 1.88 3.41 -16.11
CA PRO A 82 2.26 2.81 -14.85
C PRO A 82 1.37 3.30 -13.70
N ILE A 83 1.05 2.36 -12.82
CA ILE A 83 0.49 2.58 -11.50
C ILE A 83 1.53 2.09 -10.48
N GLU A 84 2.05 3.00 -9.68
CA GLU A 84 3.09 2.70 -8.70
C GLU A 84 2.49 2.70 -7.30
N PHE A 85 2.82 1.67 -6.53
CA PHE A 85 2.39 1.47 -5.16
C PHE A 85 3.62 1.58 -4.26
N LYS A 86 3.60 2.47 -3.27
CA LYS A 86 4.74 2.71 -2.39
C LYS A 86 4.30 2.71 -0.93
N TRP A 87 5.01 1.94 -0.11
CA TRP A 87 4.89 1.97 1.35
C TRP A 87 6.15 2.58 1.94
N THR A 88 6.03 3.28 3.07
CA THR A 88 7.18 3.82 3.82
C THR A 88 7.02 3.58 5.30
N ASP A 89 8.04 3.03 5.95
CA ASP A 89 8.05 2.83 7.40
C ASP A 89 8.52 4.07 8.16
N GLN A 90 8.44 3.98 9.48
CA GLN A 90 8.89 5.01 10.41
C GLN A 90 10.39 5.30 10.41
N ARG A 91 11.23 4.43 9.81
CA ARG A 91 12.67 4.62 9.63
C ARG A 91 12.99 5.21 8.24
N GLY A 92 11.97 5.40 7.41
CA GLY A 92 12.12 5.87 6.02
C GLY A 92 12.44 4.75 5.03
N GLU A 93 12.40 3.48 5.45
CA GLU A 93 12.54 2.35 4.53
C GLU A 93 11.30 2.26 3.64
N THR A 94 11.52 1.96 2.36
CA THR A 94 10.47 1.95 1.37
C THR A 94 10.39 0.63 0.62
N TRP A 95 9.17 0.22 0.31
CA TRP A 95 8.90 -0.89 -0.60
C TRP A 95 7.94 -0.42 -1.67
N SER A 96 8.17 -0.85 -2.90
CA SER A 96 7.34 -0.44 -4.04
C SER A 96 7.07 -1.59 -5.00
N GLU A 97 5.96 -1.48 -5.72
CA GLU A 97 5.57 -2.36 -6.81
C GLU A 97 4.93 -1.51 -7.91
N THR A 98 5.20 -1.83 -9.18
CA THR A 98 4.60 -1.15 -10.33
C THR A 98 3.75 -2.13 -11.13
N ARG A 99 2.59 -1.68 -11.60
CA ARG A 99 1.73 -2.39 -12.55
C ARG A 99 1.46 -1.51 -13.75
N GLU A 100 1.47 -2.10 -14.94
CA GLU A 100 1.08 -1.41 -16.16
C GLU A 100 -0.41 -1.61 -16.41
N LEU A 101 -1.14 -0.52 -16.62
CA LEU A 101 -2.53 -0.55 -17.04
C LEU A 101 -2.62 -0.16 -18.51
N THR A 102 -3.30 -0.98 -19.32
CA THR A 102 -3.65 -0.64 -20.70
C THR A 102 -5.10 -0.19 -20.77
N VAL A 103 -5.33 1.03 -21.26
CA VAL A 103 -6.68 1.59 -21.44
C VAL A 103 -7.05 1.58 -22.93
N SER A 104 -8.22 1.00 -23.25
CA SER A 104 -8.78 0.91 -24.61
C SER A 104 -10.25 1.31 -24.72
#